data_AF-A0A836EAL0-F1
#
_entry.id   AF-A0A836EAL0-F1
#
_cell.length_a   1.000
_cell.length_b   1.000
_cell.length_c   1.000
_cell.angle_alpha   90.00
_cell.angle_beta   90.00
_cell.angle_gamma   90.00
#
_symmetry.space_group_name_H-M   'P 1'
#
loop_
_entity.id
_entity.type
_entity.pdbx_description
1 polymer ?
#
loop_
_entity_poly.entity_id
_entity_poly.type
_entity_poly.pdbx_seq_one_letter_code
_entity_poly.pdbx_strand_id
1 'polypeptide(L)'
;MLAIEDVIHNQHKSESQERINKNGCVMQCMFQKDGMMEDAEYKIEKMHIIFVQKTNVQSGDKRLESLDNCINASKDLPDKCEKAFLITECILKSEHKHKHEHDHEHHHD
;
A
#
# COMPACT_ATOMS: atom_id res chain seq x y z
N MET A 1 -9.08 6.16 11.74
CA MET A 1 -8.48 5.44 10.60
C MET A 1 -8.98 4.01 10.63
N LEU A 2 -9.10 3.36 9.48
CA LEU A 2 -9.40 1.92 9.39
C LEU A 2 -8.28 1.12 10.07
N ALA A 3 -8.63 0.03 10.73
CA ALA A 3 -7.62 -0.88 11.25
C ALA A 3 -6.94 -1.61 10.08
N ILE A 4 -5.65 -1.89 10.23
CA ILE A 4 -4.87 -2.60 9.20
C ILE A 4 -5.47 -3.99 8.94
N GLU A 5 -5.91 -4.70 9.99
CA GLU A 5 -6.56 -6.00 9.87
C GLU A 5 -7.87 -5.95 9.07
N ASP A 6 -8.67 -4.89 9.23
CA ASP A 6 -9.89 -4.70 8.45
C ASP A 6 -9.60 -4.52 6.96
N VAL A 7 -8.47 -3.88 6.64
CA VAL A 7 -8.02 -3.67 5.26
C VAL A 7 -7.54 -4.98 4.65
N ILE A 8 -6.65 -5.69 5.36
CA ILE A 8 -6.08 -6.98 4.92
C ILE A 8 -7.19 -8.01 4.68
N HIS A 9 -8.14 -8.13 5.61
CA HIS A 9 -9.22 -9.11 5.55
C HIS A 9 -10.47 -8.63 4.78
N ASN A 10 -10.38 -7.49 4.08
CA ASN A 10 -11.48 -6.89 3.32
C ASN A 10 -12.74 -6.53 4.16
N GLN A 11 -12.65 -6.48 5.49
CA GLN A 11 -13.78 -6.12 6.35
C GLN A 11 -14.19 -4.66 6.16
N HIS A 12 -13.27 -3.78 5.75
CA HIS A 12 -13.59 -2.41 5.38
C HIS A 12 -14.60 -2.27 4.22
N LYS A 13 -14.89 -3.35 3.46
CA LYS A 13 -15.89 -3.31 2.38
C LYS A 13 -17.33 -3.19 2.87
N SER A 14 -17.61 -3.50 4.14
CA SER A 14 -18.92 -3.26 4.76
C SER A 14 -19.07 -1.82 5.26
N GLU A 15 -18.02 -1.00 5.16
CA GLU A 15 -18.02 0.38 5.64
C GLU A 15 -18.62 1.35 4.63
N SER A 16 -18.97 2.53 5.12
CA SER A 16 -19.47 3.59 4.24
C SER A 16 -18.39 4.08 3.28
N GLN A 17 -18.79 4.39 2.04
CA GLN A 17 -17.90 4.98 1.04
C GLN A 17 -17.25 6.27 1.55
N GLU A 18 -18.00 7.05 2.34
CA GLU A 18 -17.50 8.27 3.00
C GLU A 18 -16.34 7.98 3.97
N ARG A 19 -16.43 6.89 4.74
CA ARG A 19 -15.37 6.48 5.66
C ARG A 19 -14.15 5.98 4.87
N ILE A 20 -14.34 5.20 3.81
CA ILE A 20 -13.25 4.76 2.92
C ILE A 20 -12.55 5.98 2.31
N ASN A 21 -13.31 6.92 1.75
CA ASN A 21 -12.78 8.12 1.12
C ASN A 21 -11.98 8.99 2.10
N LYS A 22 -12.49 9.21 3.31
CA LYS A 22 -11.75 9.92 4.37
C LYS A 22 -10.41 9.27 4.71
N ASN A 23 -10.36 7.94 4.76
CA ASN A 23 -9.10 7.23 4.98
C ASN A 23 -8.15 7.38 3.79
N GLY A 24 -8.68 7.31 2.58
CA GLY A 24 -7.94 7.62 1.36
C GLY A 24 -7.31 9.00 1.37
N CYS A 25 -8.08 10.03 1.73
CA CYS A 25 -7.55 11.40 1.81
C CYS A 25 -6.51 11.57 2.93
N VAL A 26 -6.65 10.86 4.05
CA VAL A 26 -5.61 10.85 5.10
C VAL A 26 -4.32 10.23 4.57
N MET A 27 -4.39 9.11 3.83
CA MET A 27 -3.21 8.49 3.22
C MET A 27 -2.60 9.37 2.14
N GLN A 28 -3.43 10.02 1.33
CA GLN A 28 -2.99 10.97 0.31
C GLN A 28 -2.20 12.13 0.94
N CYS A 29 -2.70 12.68 2.05
CA CYS A 29 -2.02 13.73 2.82
C CYS A 29 -0.64 13.24 3.34
N MET A 30 -0.57 12.02 3.86
CA MET A 30 0.70 11.42 4.30
C MET A 30 1.67 11.23 3.12
N PHE A 31 1.20 10.78 1.97
CA PHE A 31 2.03 10.62 0.78
C PHE A 31 2.57 11.95 0.26
N GLN A 32 1.77 13.00 0.27
CA GLN A 32 2.23 14.35 -0.07
C GLN A 32 3.29 14.84 0.91
N LYS A 33 3.06 14.67 2.22
CA LYS A 33 4.00 15.07 3.26
C LYS A 33 5.36 14.39 3.11
N ASP A 34 5.36 13.10 2.73
CA ASP A 34 6.57 12.31 2.51
C ASP A 34 7.18 12.53 1.10
N GLY A 35 6.55 13.35 0.26
CA GLY A 35 6.98 13.65 -1.12
C GLY A 35 6.77 12.51 -2.11
N MET A 36 5.98 11.50 -1.75
CA MET A 36 5.63 10.34 -2.59
C MET A 36 4.57 10.65 -3.64
N MET A 37 3.83 11.74 -3.47
CA MET A 37 2.72 12.10 -4.34
C MET A 37 2.61 13.61 -4.48
N GLU A 38 2.27 14.08 -5.68
CA GLU A 38 1.93 15.48 -5.95
C GLU A 38 0.57 15.50 -6.64
N ASP A 39 -0.41 16.15 -5.99
CA ASP A 39 -1.83 15.99 -6.31
C ASP A 39 -2.27 14.51 -6.49
N ALA A 40 -2.59 14.08 -7.72
CA ALA A 40 -2.95 12.71 -8.07
C ALA A 40 -1.76 11.88 -8.62
N GLU A 41 -0.57 12.45 -8.77
CA GLU A 41 0.57 11.81 -9.44
C GLU A 41 1.57 11.22 -8.46
N TYR A 42 1.99 9.97 -8.69
CA TYR A 42 3.01 9.33 -7.87
C TYR A 42 4.43 9.76 -8.26
N LYS A 43 5.27 9.99 -7.25
CA LYS A 43 6.72 10.13 -7.40
C LYS A 43 7.37 8.77 -7.16
N ILE A 44 7.34 7.90 -8.17
CA ILE A 44 7.71 6.48 -8.10
C ILE A 44 9.07 6.27 -7.41
N GLU A 45 10.12 6.98 -7.83
CA GLU A 45 11.46 6.87 -7.21
C GLU A 45 11.41 7.13 -5.69
N LYS A 46 10.66 8.14 -5.26
CA LYS A 46 10.51 8.48 -3.84
C LYS A 46 9.75 7.40 -3.08
N MET A 47 8.74 6.79 -3.70
CA MET A 47 8.00 5.67 -3.14
C MET A 47 8.92 4.46 -2.89
N HIS A 48 9.77 4.09 -3.85
CA HIS A 48 10.75 3.02 -3.64
C HIS A 48 11.71 3.32 -2.50
N ILE A 49 12.28 4.54 -2.47
CA ILE A 49 13.20 4.95 -1.40
C ILE A 49 12.56 4.79 -0.03
N ILE A 50 11.34 5.31 0.15
CA ILE A 50 10.64 5.25 1.43
C ILE A 50 10.23 3.83 1.77
N PHE A 51 9.82 3.04 0.78
CA PHE A 51 9.48 1.64 0.99
C PHE A 51 10.68 0.87 1.53
N VAL A 52 11.83 0.94 0.86
CA VAL A 52 13.09 0.31 1.31
C VAL A 52 13.48 0.79 2.71
N GLN A 53 13.35 2.09 3.01
CA GLN A 53 13.64 2.63 4.34
C GLN A 53 12.71 2.06 5.44
N LYS A 54 11.44 1.81 5.13
CA LYS A 54 10.44 1.33 6.10
C LYS A 54 10.45 -0.19 6.27
N THR A 55 10.79 -0.94 5.22
CA THR A 55 10.72 -2.41 5.23
C THR A 55 12.08 -3.09 5.29
N ASN A 56 13.17 -2.35 5.06
CA ASN A 56 14.54 -2.85 5.01
C ASN A 56 14.74 -3.99 3.98
N VAL A 57 13.94 -3.99 2.92
CA VAL A 57 14.04 -4.98 1.83
C VAL A 57 15.30 -4.75 1.00
N GLN A 58 15.88 -5.84 0.50
CA GLN A 58 17.07 -5.80 -0.35
C GLN A 58 16.71 -5.84 -1.84
N SER A 59 17.69 -5.52 -2.69
CA SER A 59 17.54 -5.69 -4.13
C SER A 59 17.21 -7.15 -4.47
N GLY A 60 16.19 -7.36 -5.31
CA GLY A 60 15.71 -8.70 -5.68
C GLY A 60 14.58 -9.25 -4.79
N ASP A 61 14.19 -8.54 -3.73
CA ASP A 61 13.05 -8.92 -2.90
C ASP A 61 11.72 -8.79 -3.67
N LYS A 62 10.88 -9.84 -3.62
CA LYS A 62 9.56 -9.88 -4.28
C LYS A 62 8.60 -8.79 -3.79
N ARG A 63 8.85 -8.21 -2.62
CA ARG A 63 8.09 -7.07 -2.10
C ARG A 63 8.28 -5.82 -2.95
N LEU A 64 9.45 -5.63 -3.58
CA LEU A 64 9.68 -4.53 -4.51
C LEU A 64 8.82 -4.68 -5.78
N GLU A 65 8.76 -5.88 -6.34
CA GLU A 65 7.87 -6.20 -7.47
C GLU A 65 6.39 -5.98 -7.09
N SER A 66 6.02 -6.36 -5.86
CA SER A 66 4.67 -6.13 -5.35
C SER A 66 4.33 -4.65 -5.24
N LEU A 67 5.28 -3.81 -4.80
CA LEU A 67 5.11 -2.36 -4.80
C LEU A 67 4.85 -1.84 -6.22
N ASP A 68 5.65 -2.28 -7.20
CA ASP A 68 5.48 -1.89 -8.61
C ASP A 68 4.11 -2.29 -9.17
N ASN A 69 3.65 -3.49 -8.83
CA ASN A 69 2.32 -3.97 -9.21
C ASN A 69 1.21 -3.10 -8.59
N CYS A 70 1.35 -2.71 -7.32
CA CYS A 70 0.39 -1.82 -6.65
C CYS A 70 0.38 -0.40 -7.24
N ILE A 71 1.55 0.14 -7.60
CA ILE A 71 1.67 1.43 -8.29
C ILE A 71 0.95 1.35 -9.64
N ASN A 72 1.27 0.34 -10.46
CA ASN A 72 0.69 0.18 -11.79
C ASN A 72 -0.82 -0.04 -11.77
N ALA A 73 -1.36 -0.72 -10.75
CA ALA A 73 -2.79 -0.95 -10.61
C ALA A 73 -3.59 0.32 -10.26
N SER A 74 -2.94 1.37 -9.76
CA SER A 74 -3.62 2.57 -9.25
C SER A 74 -3.20 3.88 -9.91
N LYS A 75 -2.08 3.91 -10.65
CA LYS A 75 -1.48 5.15 -11.21
C LYS A 75 -2.40 5.96 -12.12
N ASP A 76 -3.36 5.34 -12.80
CA ASP A 76 -4.23 6.02 -13.77
C ASP A 76 -5.56 6.49 -13.14
N LEU A 77 -5.75 6.29 -11.83
CA LEU A 77 -6.98 6.72 -11.14
C LEU A 77 -7.02 8.25 -10.97
N PRO A 78 -8.13 8.92 -11.34
CA PRO A 78 -8.20 10.39 -11.29
C PRO A 78 -8.40 10.93 -9.87
N ASP A 79 -9.13 10.21 -9.02
CA ASP A 79 -9.35 10.64 -7.64
C ASP A 79 -8.15 10.29 -6.76
N LYS A 80 -7.50 11.31 -6.20
CA LYS A 80 -6.29 11.18 -5.39
C LYS A 80 -6.51 10.46 -4.06
N CYS A 81 -7.69 10.58 -3.45
CA CYS A 81 -7.99 9.93 -2.19
C CYS A 81 -8.26 8.44 -2.40
N GLU A 82 -9.05 8.09 -3.41
CA GLU A 82 -9.27 6.72 -3.85
C GLU A 82 -7.97 6.04 -4.28
N LYS A 83 -7.18 6.72 -5.11
CA LYS A 83 -5.85 6.27 -5.55
C LYS A 83 -4.95 5.94 -4.35
N ALA A 84 -4.85 6.86 -3.38
CA ALA A 84 -4.05 6.67 -2.18
C ALA A 84 -4.58 5.54 -1.27
N PHE A 85 -5.89 5.35 -1.19
CA PHE A 85 -6.48 4.22 -0.47
C PHE A 85 -6.11 2.88 -1.12
N LEU A 86 -6.30 2.77 -2.43
CA LEU A 86 -6.11 1.52 -3.17
C LEU A 86 -4.65 1.05 -3.16
N ILE A 87 -3.69 1.96 -3.33
CA ILE A 87 -2.28 1.58 -3.21
C ILE A 87 -1.91 1.15 -1.79
N THR A 88 -2.47 1.83 -0.78
CA THR A 88 -2.26 1.45 0.63
C THR A 88 -2.83 0.05 0.91
N GLU A 89 -4.05 -0.21 0.46
CA GLU A 89 -4.69 -1.53 0.58
C GLU A 89 -3.87 -2.62 -0.11
N CYS A 90 -3.40 -2.36 -1.34
CA CYS A 90 -2.60 -3.30 -2.11
C CYS A 90 -1.28 -3.65 -1.40
N ILE A 91 -0.55 -2.63 -0.92
CA ILE A 91 0.70 -2.81 -0.20
C ILE A 91 0.48 -3.61 1.10
N LEU A 92 -0.52 -3.25 1.90
CA LEU A 92 -0.83 -3.95 3.16
C LEU A 92 -1.15 -5.43 2.93
N LYS A 93 -1.93 -5.73 1.89
CA LYS A 93 -2.25 -7.12 1.53
C LYS A 93 -1.05 -7.89 1.00
N SER A 94 -0.20 -7.24 0.20
CA SER A 94 1.01 -7.89 -0.29
C SER A 94 1.99 -8.19 0.84
N GLU A 95 2.28 -7.22 1.70
CA GLU A 95 3.16 -7.41 2.86
C GLU A 95 2.64 -8.50 3.81
N HIS A 96 1.33 -8.58 4.01
CA HIS A 96 0.72 -9.66 4.79
C HIS A 96 0.98 -11.03 4.14
N LYS A 97 0.75 -11.18 2.84
CA LYS A 97 1.02 -12.43 2.11
C LYS A 97 2.49 -12.86 2.22
N HIS A 98 3.43 -11.93 2.02
CA HIS A 98 4.86 -12.21 2.11
C HIS A 98 5.29 -12.69 3.50
N LYS A 99 4.67 -12.19 4.58
CA LYS A 99 4.96 -12.68 5.94
C LYS A 99 4.50 -14.12 6.12
N HIS A 100 3.28 -14.44 5.69
CA HIS A 100 2.74 -15.81 5.82
C HIS A 100 3.45 -16.82 4.91
N GLU A 101 3.88 -16.42 3.72
CA GLU A 101 4.69 -17.29 2.84
C GLU A 101 6.03 -17.68 3.51
N HIS A 102 6.71 -16.73 4.15
CA HIS A 102 7.93 -17.02 4.92
C HIS A 102 7.68 -17.90 6.15
N ASP A 103 6.57 -17.71 6.86
CA ASP A 103 6.23 -18.52 8.03
C ASP A 103 5.91 -19.99 7.65
N HIS A 104 5.38 -20.22 6.44
CA HIS A 104 5.12 -21.57 5.92
C HIS A 104 6.37 -22.31 5.44
N GLU A 105 7.42 -21.60 5.00
CA GLU A 105 8.70 -22.23 4.62
C GLU A 105 9.50 -22.73 5.84
N HIS A 106 9.30 -22.13 7.03
CA HIS A 106 10.03 -22.52 8.25
C HIS A 106 9.43 -23.69 9.04
N HIS A 107 8.30 -24.26 8.61
CA HIS A 107 7.63 -25.38 9.30
C HIS A 107 7.76 -26.73 8.55
N HIS A 108 8.66 -26.80 7.57
CA HIS A 108 8.92 -27.99 6.75
C HIS A 108 10.31 -28.63 6.96
N ASP A 109 10.87 -28.53 8.18
CA ASP A 109 12.05 -29.30 8.63
C ASP A 109 11.68 -30.30 9.75
#